data_AF-A0AAD6YH32-F1
#
_entry.id   AF-A0AAD6YH32-F1
#
_cell.length_a   1.000
_cell.length_b   1.000
_cell.length_c   1.000
_cell.angle_alpha   90.00
_cell.angle_beta   90.00
_cell.angle_gamma   90.00
#
_symmetry.space_group_name_H-M   'P 1'
#
loop_
_entity.id
_entity.type
_entity.pdbx_description
1 polymer ?
#
loop_
_entity_poly.entity_id
_entity_poly.type
_entity_poly.pdbx_seq_one_letter_code
_entity_poly.pdbx_strand_id
1 'polypeptide(L)'
;IEIFRCLYISYQSRDDWKAGEDILRCNANWYRRGPRYDCLLFNSADASLACARLRSLIRCKLPSGRIVDVAMVNSMRRSTWRSRNHWDGSVVFDEDKGLAFLLIDHVIRGA
;
A
#
# COMPACT_ATOMS: atom_id res chain seq x y z
N ILE A 1 1.24 -20.32 7.08
CA ILE A 1 0.95 -18.93 6.64
C ILE A 1 1.43 -18.03 7.76
N GLU A 2 2.28 -17.05 7.45
CA GLU A 2 2.82 -16.10 8.42
C GLU A 2 2.24 -14.72 8.16
N ILE A 3 1.97 -13.96 9.22
CA ILE A 3 1.37 -12.62 9.15
C ILE A 3 2.34 -11.62 9.74
N PHE A 4 2.58 -10.53 9.01
CA PHE A 4 3.48 -9.45 9.39
C PHE A 4 2.70 -8.19 9.75
N ARG A 5 3.31 -7.35 10.59
CA ARG A 5 2.71 -6.10 11.11
C ARG A 5 3.18 -4.85 10.38
N CYS A 6 4.30 -4.97 9.67
CA CYS A 6 4.95 -3.88 8.99
C CYS A 6 5.75 -4.38 7.79
N LEU A 7 5.87 -3.50 6.80
CA LEU A 7 6.66 -3.67 5.59
C LEU A 7 7.70 -2.54 5.55
N TYR A 8 8.95 -2.91 5.32
CA TYR A 8 10.04 -1.97 5.09
C TYR A 8 10.29 -1.92 3.59
N ILE A 9 10.22 -0.74 2.99
CA ILE A 9 10.43 -0.54 1.55
C ILE A 9 11.56 0.45 1.37
N SER A 10 12.58 0.03 0.64
CA SER A 10 13.64 0.93 0.18
C SER A 10 13.40 1.27 -1.29
N TYR A 11 13.52 2.55 -1.64
CA TYR A 11 13.36 3.04 -3.00
C TYR A 11 14.40 4.12 -3.31
N GLN A 12 14.63 4.41 -4.59
CA GLN A 12 15.39 5.57 -5.01
C GLN A 12 14.43 6.66 -5.46
N SER A 13 14.53 7.83 -4.83
CA SER A 13 13.80 9.02 -5.24
C SER A 13 14.28 9.50 -6.60
N ARG A 14 13.35 9.90 -7.47
CA ARG A 14 13.69 10.43 -8.81
C ARG A 14 13.97 11.93 -8.80
N ASP A 15 13.61 12.62 -7.72
CA ASP A 15 13.78 14.08 -7.61
C ASP A 15 15.21 14.43 -7.20
N ASP A 16 15.79 13.68 -6.26
CA ASP A 16 17.11 13.93 -5.68
C ASP A 16 18.08 12.74 -5.80
N TRP A 17 17.65 11.63 -6.43
CA TRP A 17 18.43 10.41 -6.65
C TRP A 17 18.93 9.71 -5.38
N LYS A 18 18.39 10.09 -4.21
CA LYS A 18 18.77 9.50 -2.92
C LYS A 18 17.94 8.25 -2.62
N ALA A 19 18.54 7.36 -1.83
CA ALA A 19 17.82 6.25 -1.24
C ALA A 19 16.87 6.75 -0.15
N GLY A 20 15.62 6.34 -0.21
CA GLY A 20 14.60 6.53 0.81
C GLY A 20 14.15 5.19 1.38
N GLU A 21 13.65 5.20 2.62
CA GLU A 21 13.05 4.05 3.26
C GLU A 21 11.72 4.44 3.89
N ASP A 22 10.66 3.69 3.57
CA ASP A 22 9.33 3.85 4.15
C ASP A 22 8.99 2.62 5.00
N ILE A 23 8.41 2.85 6.18
CA ILE A 23 7.93 1.81 7.08
C ILE A 23 6.40 1.85 7.11
N LEU A 24 5.77 0.92 6.39
CA LEU A 24 4.31 0.81 6.28
C LEU A 24 3.77 -0.16 7.31
N ARG A 25 2.72 0.23 8.03
CA ARG A 25 2.13 -0.55 9.13
C ARG A 25 0.70 -0.96 8.83
N CYS A 26 0.33 -2.16 9.28
CA CYS A 26 -1.02 -2.71 9.14
C CYS A 26 -1.54 -3.33 10.45
N ASN A 27 -1.45 -2.57 11.53
CA ASN A 27 -1.77 -3.06 12.87
C ASN A 27 -3.25 -2.81 13.19
N ALA A 28 -4.04 -3.87 13.33
CA ALA A 28 -5.44 -3.76 13.75
C ALA A 28 -5.60 -3.19 15.17
N ASN A 29 -4.60 -3.38 16.04
CA ASN A 29 -4.59 -2.86 17.40
C ASN A 29 -3.29 -2.08 17.66
N TRP A 30 -3.29 -0.80 17.29
CA TRP A 30 -2.17 0.10 17.48
C TRP A 30 -2.28 0.79 18.85
N TYR A 31 -1.42 0.40 19.80
CA TYR A 31 -1.37 0.93 21.17
C TYR A 31 -2.73 1.03 21.88
N ARG A 32 -3.66 0.09 21.63
CA ARG A 32 -5.02 0.09 22.21
C ARG A 32 -5.88 1.31 21.84
N ARG A 33 -5.48 2.10 20.83
CA ARG A 33 -6.21 3.29 20.36
C ARG A 33 -7.08 3.04 19.14
N GLY A 34 -6.84 1.93 18.44
CA GLY A 34 -7.55 1.58 17.20
C GLY A 34 -6.60 1.05 16.13
N PRO A 35 -7.13 0.78 14.93
CA PRO A 35 -6.31 0.29 13.83
C PRO A 35 -5.43 1.38 13.23
N ARG A 36 -4.20 1.00 12.85
CA ARG A 36 -3.31 1.79 12.00
C ARG A 36 -3.03 1.02 10.72
N TYR A 37 -3.54 1.54 9.62
CA TYR A 37 -3.38 1.01 8.27
C TYR A 37 -2.81 2.13 7.39
N ASP A 38 -1.53 2.02 7.07
CA ASP A 38 -0.85 2.99 6.22
C ASP A 38 -1.23 2.76 4.74
N CYS A 39 -1.07 3.77 3.90
CA CYS A 39 -1.34 3.70 2.47
C CYS A 39 -0.05 3.37 1.69
N LEU A 40 -0.21 2.72 0.55
CA LEU A 40 0.90 2.36 -0.33
C LEU A 40 0.62 2.75 -1.77
N LEU A 41 1.70 3.00 -2.49
CA LEU A 41 1.71 3.19 -3.94
C LEU A 41 2.22 1.92 -4.61
N PHE A 42 1.56 1.50 -5.69
CA PHE A 42 1.92 0.29 -6.43
C PHE A 42 1.71 0.47 -7.93
N ASN A 43 2.44 -0.34 -8.71
CA ASN A 43 2.25 -0.44 -10.14
C ASN A 43 1.06 -1.36 -10.44
N SER A 44 0.00 -0.78 -10.98
CA SER A 44 -1.16 -1.52 -11.49
C SER A 44 -0.82 -2.26 -12.79
N ALA A 45 -1.66 -3.22 -13.18
CA ALA A 45 -1.48 -4.03 -14.39
C ALA A 45 -1.49 -3.19 -15.68
N ASP A 46 -2.16 -2.04 -15.68
CA ASP A 46 -2.19 -1.07 -16.77
C ASP A 46 -0.98 -0.10 -16.74
N ALA A 47 0.04 -0.41 -15.95
CA ALA A 47 1.22 0.43 -15.69
C ALA A 47 0.88 1.83 -15.13
N SER A 48 -0.33 2.02 -14.62
CA SER A 48 -0.71 3.24 -13.91
C SER A 48 -0.26 3.16 -12.45
N LEU A 49 0.07 4.33 -11.89
CA LEU A 49 0.36 4.46 -10.47
C LEU A 49 -0.96 4.43 -9.70
N ALA A 50 -1.13 3.44 -8.83
CA ALA A 50 -2.33 3.26 -8.02
C ALA A 50 -2.02 3.36 -6.52
N CYS A 51 -3.05 3.69 -5.73
CA CYS A 51 -2.97 3.81 -4.29
C CYS A 51 -3.91 2.80 -3.62
N ALA A 52 -3.48 2.23 -2.50
CA ALA A 52 -4.28 1.30 -1.70
C ALA A 52 -3.98 1.44 -0.20
N ARG A 53 -4.95 1.06 0.64
CA ARG A 53 -4.78 0.99 2.09
C ARG A 53 -4.34 -0.41 2.49
N LEU A 54 -3.21 -0.52 3.15
CA LEU A 54 -2.65 -1.81 3.58
C LEU A 54 -3.43 -2.37 4.78
N ARG A 55 -4.06 -3.53 4.63
CA ARG A 55 -4.83 -4.19 5.70
C ARG A 55 -4.10 -5.33 6.37
N SER A 56 -3.31 -6.10 5.62
CA SER A 56 -2.52 -7.20 6.16
C SER A 56 -1.33 -7.52 5.26
N LEU A 57 -0.29 -8.11 5.84
CA LEU A 57 0.88 -8.62 5.14
C LEU A 57 1.00 -10.10 5.43
N ILE A 58 1.09 -10.92 4.39
CA ILE A 58 0.97 -12.37 4.49
C ILE A 58 2.09 -13.02 3.68
N ARG A 59 2.85 -13.90 4.31
CA ARG A 59 3.75 -14.84 3.63
C ARG A 59 3.10 -16.20 3.58
N CYS A 60 2.97 -16.76 2.38
CA CYS A 60 2.41 -18.08 2.18
C CYS A 60 3.32 -18.95 1.30
N LYS A 61 3.29 -20.26 1.56
CA LYS A 61 3.93 -21.27 0.72
C LYS A 61 2.86 -21.88 -0.16
N LEU A 62 3.01 -21.72 -1.47
CA LEU A 62 2.10 -22.29 -2.47
C LEU A 62 2.29 -23.82 -2.57
N PRO A 63 1.31 -24.56 -3.13
CA PRO A 63 1.44 -25.99 -3.36
C PRO A 63 2.66 -26.37 -4.22
N SER A 64 3.11 -25.46 -5.10
CA SER A 64 4.34 -25.62 -5.87
C SER A 64 5.63 -25.54 -5.05
N GLY A 65 5.55 -25.25 -3.75
CA GLY A 65 6.68 -25.02 -2.86
C GLY A 65 7.20 -23.59 -2.86
N ARG A 66 6.76 -22.74 -3.81
CA ARG A 66 7.15 -21.32 -3.90
C ARG A 66 6.62 -20.53 -2.69
N ILE A 67 7.49 -19.74 -2.08
CA ILE A 67 7.11 -18.77 -1.04
C ILE A 67 6.75 -17.44 -1.72
N VAL A 68 5.63 -16.84 -1.33
CA VAL A 68 5.15 -15.58 -1.88
C VAL A 68 4.73 -14.65 -0.76
N ASP A 69 5.13 -13.40 -0.87
CA ASP A 69 4.73 -12.30 -0.01
C ASP A 69 3.62 -11.48 -0.67
N VAL A 70 2.51 -11.33 0.04
CA VAL A 70 1.29 -10.70 -0.47
C VAL A 70 0.77 -9.68 0.54
N ALA A 71 0.43 -8.50 0.05
CA ALA A 71 -0.36 -7.52 0.78
C ALA A 71 -1.84 -7.75 0.50
N MET A 72 -2.65 -7.79 1.56
CA MET A 72 -4.10 -7.62 1.46
C MET A 72 -4.41 -6.14 1.61
N VAL A 73 -5.12 -5.57 0.65
CA VAL A 73 -5.35 -4.12 0.58
C VAL A 73 -6.79 -3.79 0.27
N ASN A 74 -7.21 -2.60 0.65
CA ASN A 74 -8.38 -1.95 0.04
C ASN A 74 -7.88 -1.04 -1.08
N SER A 75 -8.34 -1.27 -2.29
CA SER A 75 -8.01 -0.40 -3.42
C SER A 75 -8.60 0.98 -3.21
N MET A 76 -7.97 1.99 -3.78
CA MET A 76 -8.54 3.32 -3.81
C MET A 76 -8.86 3.74 -5.24
N ARG A 77 -9.99 4.42 -5.38
CA ARG A 77 -10.42 5.01 -6.65
C ARG A 77 -10.38 6.52 -6.55
N ARG A 78 -10.14 7.18 -7.68
CA ARG A 78 -10.19 8.64 -7.73
C ARG A 78 -11.59 9.12 -7.31
N SER A 79 -11.62 10.02 -6.33
CA SER A 79 -12.85 10.63 -5.87
C SER A 79 -13.37 11.65 -6.89
N THR A 80 -14.69 11.78 -6.97
CA THR A 80 -15.33 12.90 -7.67
C THR A 80 -15.35 14.16 -6.81
N TRP A 81 -15.17 14.02 -5.50
CA TRP A 81 -15.10 15.13 -4.56
C TRP A 81 -13.75 15.86 -4.67
N ARG A 82 -13.79 17.19 -4.55
CA ARG A 82 -12.61 18.05 -4.55
C ARG A 82 -12.53 18.83 -3.24
N SER A 83 -11.35 18.86 -2.65
CA SER A 83 -11.08 19.71 -1.50
C SER A 83 -11.21 21.19 -1.87
N ARG A 84 -11.70 22.00 -0.93
CA ARG A 84 -11.74 23.46 -1.08
C ARG A 84 -10.33 24.04 -1.28
N ASN A 85 -9.33 23.41 -0.66
CA ASN A 85 -7.92 23.79 -0.77
C ASN A 85 -7.22 22.93 -1.84
N HIS A 86 -7.82 22.75 -3.01
CA HIS A 86 -7.16 22.04 -4.10
C HIS A 86 -6.04 22.90 -4.70
N TRP A 87 -4.95 22.25 -5.09
CA TRP A 87 -3.89 22.82 -5.91
C TRP A 87 -3.71 21.99 -7.18
N ASP A 88 -2.97 22.53 -8.14
CA ASP A 88 -2.71 21.81 -9.37
C ASP A 88 -1.96 20.49 -9.10
N GLY A 89 -2.42 19.41 -9.73
CA GLY A 89 -1.95 18.06 -9.45
C GLY A 89 -2.50 17.39 -8.17
N SER A 90 -3.33 18.07 -7.36
CA SER A 90 -3.97 17.41 -6.20
C SER A 90 -5.03 16.41 -6.64
N VAL A 91 -4.96 15.19 -6.08
CA VAL A 91 -5.91 14.10 -6.34
C VAL A 91 -6.43 13.55 -5.02
N VAL A 92 -7.76 13.48 -4.90
CA VAL A 92 -8.42 12.83 -3.76
C VAL A 92 -8.84 11.44 -4.17
N PHE A 93 -8.69 10.50 -3.24
CA PHE A 93 -9.06 9.11 -3.44
C PHE A 93 -10.10 8.69 -2.39
N ASP A 94 -11.08 7.92 -2.84
CA ASP A 94 -12.02 7.21 -1.99
C ASP A 94 -11.56 5.76 -1.82
N GLU A 95 -11.63 5.25 -0.60
CA GLU A 95 -11.34 3.85 -0.33
C GLU A 95 -12.50 2.96 -0.78
N ASP A 96 -12.19 1.96 -1.60
CA ASP A 96 -13.14 0.93 -1.97
C ASP A 96 -13.29 -0.09 -0.83
N LYS A 97 -14.53 -0.55 -0.61
CA LYS A 97 -14.82 -1.57 0.42
C LYS A 97 -14.28 -2.95 0.07
N GLY A 98 -13.94 -3.19 -1.20
CA GLY A 98 -13.43 -4.47 -1.68
C GLY A 98 -11.99 -4.72 -1.21
N LEU A 99 -11.73 -5.96 -0.78
CA LEU A 99 -10.38 -6.43 -0.50
C LEU A 99 -9.77 -7.03 -1.76
N ALA A 100 -8.51 -6.70 -2.00
CA ALA A 100 -7.71 -7.25 -3.08
C ALA A 100 -6.36 -7.76 -2.53
N PHE A 101 -5.73 -8.63 -3.29
CA PHE A 101 -4.38 -9.12 -3.01
C PHE A 101 -3.40 -8.51 -4.00
N LEU A 102 -2.27 -8.03 -3.48
CA LEU A 102 -1.20 -7.41 -4.23
C LEU A 102 0.11 -8.14 -3.90
N LEU A 103 0.89 -8.50 -4.91
CA LEU A 103 2.26 -8.98 -4.68
C LEU A 103 3.11 -7.83 -4.15
N ILE A 104 3.90 -8.09 -3.10
CA ILE A 104 4.74 -7.05 -2.48
C ILE A 104 5.72 -6.45 -3.49
N ASP A 105 6.17 -7.24 -4.47
CA ASP A 105 7.07 -6.81 -5.54
C ASP A 105 6.50 -5.67 -6.43
N HIS A 106 5.19 -5.47 -6.41
CA HIS A 106 4.54 -4.37 -7.15
C HIS A 106 4.46 -3.07 -6.33
N VAL A 107 4.76 -3.12 -5.03
CA VAL A 107 4.72 -1.96 -4.15
C VAL A 107 5.98 -1.12 -4.37
N ILE A 108 5.79 0.19 -4.54
CA ILE A 108 6.87 1.12 -4.84
C ILE A 108 7.35 1.82 -3.57
N ARG A 109 6.42 2.38 -2.79
CA ARG A 109 6.67 3.18 -1.57
C ARG A 109 5.38 3.45 -0.80
N GLY A 110 5.48 4.16 0.32
CA GLY A 110 4.34 4.76 1.02
C GLY A 110 3.70 5.90 0.23
N ALA A 111 2.39 6.06 0.38
CA ALA A 111 1.59 7.13 -0.24
C ALA A 111 1.43 8.34 0.68
#